data_AF-A0A7X1L4F0-F1
#
_entry.id   AF-A0A7X1L4F0-F1
#
_cell.length_a   1.000
_cell.length_b   1.000
_cell.length_c   1.000
_cell.angle_alpha   90.00
_cell.angle_beta   90.00
_cell.angle_gamma   90.00
#
_symmetry.space_group_name_H-M   'P 1'
#
loop_
_entity.id
_entity.type
_entity.pdbx_description
1 polymer ?
#
loop_
_entity_poly.entity_id
_entity_poly.type
_entity_poly.pdbx_seq_one_letter_code
_entity_poly.pdbx_strand_id
1 'polypeptide(L)'
;MDRMNRRQFIAHGTCLTIASLVFPWSLAADTDCRVAHPLSPPDPALRGRCPNCGMVQSMWARTWKTFRLEDGMREACSFHCLTDMAVKSGQVPQDVQTALYLQPRGMVPAAAAWYVVGSSAGGTMTMLSKAAFLGRSAADDFARTCGGEVADYGTTFQLARRALDKENAMIDRKRLAKGKIVPPADMQDECVVCRMYPSRYPRHRCQVAYRNGHIDHFCSTHCLFGWLDAPQNRRPMAERSGMIWVSDYVSGRWISGSTAYYVIGSGTMGPMGAEAIAFDRRDQAMAFARAEGGQVLAFEQVEAQNF
;
A
#
# COMPACT_ATOMS: atom_id res chain seq x y z
N MET A 1 45.63 23.11 50.86
CA MET A 1 46.69 22.85 49.86
C MET A 1 46.37 21.49 49.26
N ASP A 2 46.01 21.27 48.01
CA ASP A 2 45.74 22.11 46.86
C ASP A 2 44.71 21.34 45.99
N ARG A 3 43.78 22.03 45.34
CA ARG A 3 42.69 21.41 44.56
C ARG A 3 43.23 20.92 43.22
N MET A 4 43.33 19.60 43.02
CA MET A 4 43.75 19.06 41.73
C MET A 4 42.62 19.06 40.69
N ASN A 5 43.00 19.49 39.49
CA ASN A 5 42.16 19.94 38.37
C ASN A 5 41.76 18.77 37.44
N ARG A 6 40.51 18.82 36.95
CA ARG A 6 39.81 17.82 36.14
C ARG A 6 40.36 17.63 34.70
N ARG A 7 41.58 18.08 34.41
CA ARG A 7 42.18 18.08 33.05
C ARG A 7 43.44 17.22 32.89
N GLN A 8 43.79 16.37 33.86
CA GLN A 8 45.00 15.52 33.78
C GLN A 8 44.72 14.01 33.75
N PHE A 9 43.50 13.58 33.46
CA PHE A 9 43.16 12.14 33.35
C PHE A 9 42.96 11.66 31.89
N ILE A 10 43.52 12.38 30.91
CA ILE A 10 43.53 11.98 29.50
C ILE A 10 44.97 11.93 29.01
N ALA A 11 45.73 10.98 29.53
CA ALA A 11 46.93 10.47 28.88
C ALA A 11 47.15 9.05 29.41
N HIS A 12 47.33 8.09 28.50
CA HIS A 12 47.63 6.68 28.78
C HIS A 12 46.43 5.77 29.03
N GLY A 13 45.69 5.49 27.94
CA GLY A 13 44.79 4.35 27.84
C GLY A 13 44.97 3.70 26.47
N THR A 14 45.87 2.73 26.42
CA THR A 14 46.09 1.69 25.40
C THR A 14 44.98 1.49 24.36
N CYS A 15 45.28 1.80 23.10
CA CYS A 15 44.51 1.39 21.92
C CYS A 15 44.54 -0.13 21.76
N LEU A 16 43.54 -0.84 22.28
CA LEU A 16 43.16 -2.16 21.80
C LEU A 16 42.29 -1.97 20.54
N THR A 17 42.86 -2.26 19.38
CA THR A 17 42.15 -2.30 18.10
C THR A 17 41.10 -3.41 18.13
N ILE A 18 39.84 -3.04 18.36
CA ILE A 18 38.70 -3.90 18.03
C ILE A 18 38.70 -4.02 16.50
N ALA A 19 39.02 -5.20 15.99
CA ALA A 19 38.81 -5.54 14.59
C ALA A 19 37.30 -5.57 14.32
N SER A 20 36.76 -4.40 14.02
CA SER A 20 35.42 -4.25 13.49
C SER A 20 35.37 -5.02 12.18
N LEU A 21 34.60 -6.11 12.14
CA LEU A 21 34.11 -6.69 10.89
C LEU A 21 33.13 -5.69 10.28
N VAL A 22 33.69 -4.61 9.73
CA VAL A 22 33.00 -3.69 8.84
C VAL A 22 32.81 -4.50 7.57
N PHE A 23 31.59 -5.01 7.36
CA PHE A 23 31.18 -5.46 6.03
C PHE A 23 31.49 -4.30 5.08
N PRO A 24 32.39 -4.48 4.09
CA PRO A 24 32.62 -3.43 3.13
C PRO A 24 31.34 -3.36 2.30
N TRP A 25 30.49 -2.37 2.58
CA TRP A 25 29.67 -1.82 1.53
C TRP A 25 30.66 -1.33 0.48
N SER A 26 30.85 -2.13 -0.56
CA SER A 26 31.66 -1.77 -1.71
C SER A 26 31.18 -0.42 -2.21
N LEU A 27 32.00 0.60 -2.00
CA LEU A 27 31.84 1.89 -2.64
C LEU A 27 32.14 1.72 -4.13
N ALA A 28 31.16 2.14 -4.94
CA ALA A 28 31.18 2.33 -6.39
C ALA A 28 31.10 1.09 -7.28
N ALA A 29 29.93 0.92 -7.90
CA ALA A 29 29.85 1.20 -9.32
C ALA A 29 28.76 2.26 -9.51
N ASP A 30 29.13 3.42 -10.05
CA ASP A 30 28.17 4.36 -10.63
C ASP A 30 27.66 3.70 -11.91
N THR A 31 26.78 2.71 -11.73
CA THR A 31 26.23 1.95 -12.83
C THR A 31 25.17 2.81 -13.49
N ASP A 32 25.32 3.09 -14.79
CA ASP A 32 24.30 3.68 -15.64
C ASP A 32 23.14 2.68 -15.84
N CYS A 33 22.44 2.34 -14.76
CA CYS A 33 21.29 1.44 -14.74
C CYS A 33 20.11 2.16 -15.38
N ARG A 34 20.13 2.24 -16.71
CA ARG A 34 19.07 2.85 -17.51
C ARG A 34 18.03 1.80 -17.88
N VAL A 35 17.12 1.57 -16.94
CA VAL A 35 15.96 0.74 -17.21
C VAL A 35 14.76 1.64 -17.49
N ALA A 36 14.38 1.74 -18.77
CA ALA A 36 13.21 2.50 -19.18
C ALA A 36 11.93 1.99 -18.51
N HIS A 37 10.93 2.87 -18.40
CA HIS A 37 9.59 2.47 -17.99
C HIS A 37 9.02 1.51 -19.05
N PRO A 38 8.51 0.33 -18.65
CA PRO A 38 8.29 -0.80 -19.55
C PRO A 38 7.15 -0.56 -20.57
N LEU A 39 6.13 0.20 -20.17
CA LEU A 39 4.92 0.45 -20.96
C LEU A 39 4.66 1.96 -20.99
N SER A 40 5.40 2.66 -21.84
CA SER A 40 5.20 4.09 -22.14
C SER A 40 5.28 4.29 -23.65
N PRO A 41 4.15 4.46 -24.36
CA PRO A 41 2.78 4.66 -23.84
C PRO A 41 2.18 3.41 -23.17
N PRO A 42 1.10 3.57 -22.36
CA PRO A 42 0.41 2.45 -21.73
C PRO A 42 -0.13 1.43 -22.74
N ASP A 43 -0.11 0.15 -22.36
CA ASP A 43 -0.65 -0.95 -23.17
C ASP A 43 -2.17 -1.14 -22.92
N PRO A 44 -3.05 -0.85 -23.89
CA PRO A 44 -4.49 -0.98 -23.72
C PRO A 44 -4.96 -2.45 -23.62
N ALA A 45 -4.13 -3.43 -23.96
CA ALA A 45 -4.47 -4.85 -23.80
C ALA A 45 -4.48 -5.28 -22.33
N LEU A 46 -3.75 -4.58 -21.46
CA LEU A 46 -3.64 -4.89 -20.03
C LEU A 46 -4.66 -4.08 -19.22
N ARG A 47 -5.63 -4.76 -18.62
CA ARG A 47 -6.80 -4.13 -17.98
C ARG A 47 -6.79 -4.16 -16.45
N GLY A 48 -5.82 -4.84 -15.84
CA GLY A 48 -5.75 -4.98 -14.38
C GLY A 48 -5.63 -3.64 -13.63
N ARG A 49 -6.17 -3.59 -12.41
CA ARG A 49 -6.06 -2.43 -11.51
C ARG A 49 -5.81 -2.91 -10.08
N CYS A 50 -4.80 -2.36 -9.44
CA CYS A 50 -4.49 -2.67 -8.05
C CYS A 50 -5.57 -2.05 -7.13
N PRO A 51 -6.36 -2.83 -6.38
CA PRO A 51 -7.41 -2.30 -5.51
C PRO A 51 -6.84 -1.53 -4.30
N ASN A 52 -5.57 -1.76 -3.93
CA ASN A 52 -4.95 -1.06 -2.82
C ASN A 52 -4.51 0.38 -3.17
N CYS A 53 -4.02 0.62 -4.38
CA CYS A 53 -3.41 1.92 -4.72
C CYS A 53 -3.88 2.53 -6.05
N GLY A 54 -4.71 1.81 -6.81
CA GLY A 54 -5.31 2.30 -8.06
C GLY A 54 -4.38 2.27 -9.26
N MET A 55 -3.11 1.87 -9.10
CA MET A 55 -2.17 1.72 -10.21
C MET A 55 -2.70 0.70 -11.23
N VAL A 56 -2.67 1.09 -12.51
CA VAL A 56 -3.16 0.29 -13.63
C VAL A 56 -2.07 -0.58 -14.22
N GLN A 57 -2.40 -1.82 -14.58
CA GLN A 57 -1.50 -2.78 -15.18
C GLN A 57 -0.91 -2.27 -16.51
N SER A 58 -1.71 -1.55 -17.31
CA SER A 58 -1.28 -0.95 -18.58
C SER A 58 -0.05 -0.05 -18.49
N MET A 59 0.25 0.48 -17.30
CA MET A 59 1.49 1.22 -17.01
C MET A 59 2.47 0.37 -16.18
N TRP A 60 1.96 -0.32 -15.15
CA TRP A 60 2.80 -0.90 -14.08
C TRP A 60 2.99 -2.43 -14.19
N ALA A 61 2.83 -3.00 -15.38
CA ALA A 61 2.84 -4.46 -15.57
C ALA A 61 4.13 -5.16 -15.12
N ARG A 62 5.31 -4.53 -15.21
CA ARG A 62 6.61 -5.18 -14.89
C ARG A 62 6.78 -5.62 -13.44
N THR A 63 5.96 -5.09 -12.54
CA THR A 63 5.97 -5.38 -11.10
C THR A 63 4.64 -6.00 -10.65
N TRP A 64 3.77 -6.30 -11.61
CA TRP A 64 2.44 -6.85 -11.37
C TRP A 64 2.52 -8.21 -10.70
N LYS A 65 1.49 -8.51 -9.90
CA LYS A 65 1.34 -9.75 -9.16
C LYS A 65 -0.11 -10.14 -9.16
N THR A 66 -0.35 -11.44 -9.26
CA THR A 66 -1.66 -12.02 -8.96
C THR A 66 -1.47 -13.04 -7.85
N PHE A 67 -2.47 -13.17 -6.98
CA PHE A 67 -2.41 -14.07 -5.84
C PHE A 67 -3.81 -14.34 -5.32
N ARG A 68 -3.99 -15.46 -4.64
CA ARG A 68 -5.26 -15.87 -4.05
C ARG A 68 -5.26 -15.62 -2.54
N LEU A 69 -6.34 -15.01 -2.08
CA LEU A 69 -6.79 -15.01 -0.70
C LEU A 69 -8.07 -15.87 -0.62
N GLU A 70 -8.57 -16.15 0.58
CA GLU A 70 -9.77 -16.97 0.81
C GLU A 70 -11.01 -16.38 0.10
N ASP A 71 -11.08 -15.05 0.01
CA ASP A 71 -12.15 -14.28 -0.61
C ASP A 71 -11.93 -14.03 -2.13
N GLY A 72 -10.97 -14.73 -2.73
CA GLY A 72 -10.82 -14.85 -4.18
C GLY A 72 -9.48 -14.36 -4.73
N MET A 73 -9.44 -14.17 -6.04
CA MET A 73 -8.26 -13.69 -6.74
C MET A 73 -8.04 -12.20 -6.46
N ARG A 74 -6.77 -11.83 -6.32
CA ARG A 74 -6.30 -10.45 -6.11
C ARG A 74 -5.21 -10.13 -7.11
N GLU A 75 -5.11 -8.84 -7.43
CA GLU A 75 -4.03 -8.29 -8.23
C GLU A 75 -3.32 -7.18 -7.46
N ALA A 76 -2.02 -7.02 -7.64
CA ALA A 76 -1.24 -5.97 -7.03
C ALA A 76 -0.19 -5.43 -8.00
N CYS A 77 0.03 -4.11 -7.96
CA CYS A 77 1.08 -3.47 -8.77
C CYS A 77 2.50 -3.69 -8.23
N SER A 78 2.66 -4.30 -7.06
CA SER A 78 3.94 -4.37 -6.36
C SER A 78 3.92 -5.38 -5.21
N PHE A 79 5.11 -5.71 -4.72
CA PHE A 79 5.26 -6.48 -3.47
C PHE A 79 4.68 -5.73 -2.27
N HIS A 80 4.81 -4.40 -2.24
CA HIS A 80 4.20 -3.58 -1.19
C HIS A 80 2.70 -3.83 -1.12
N CYS A 81 1.98 -3.65 -2.25
CA CYS A 81 0.53 -3.80 -2.26
C CYS A 81 0.07 -5.25 -2.02
N LEU A 82 0.80 -6.25 -2.53
CA LEU A 82 0.53 -7.66 -2.20
C LEU A 82 0.68 -7.90 -0.70
N THR A 83 1.77 -7.44 -0.11
CA THR A 83 2.07 -7.64 1.31
C THR A 83 1.09 -6.89 2.22
N ASP A 84 0.71 -5.68 1.82
CA ASP A 84 -0.30 -4.88 2.52
C ASP A 84 -1.63 -5.65 2.61
N MET A 85 -2.17 -6.12 1.49
CA MET A 85 -3.41 -6.91 1.48
C MET A 85 -3.30 -8.24 2.25
N ALA A 86 -2.15 -8.92 2.18
CA ALA A 86 -1.88 -10.13 2.97
C ALA A 86 -1.89 -9.85 4.48
N VAL A 87 -1.23 -8.77 4.90
CA VAL A 87 -1.12 -8.37 6.31
C VAL A 87 -2.46 -7.90 6.86
N LYS A 88 -3.27 -7.20 6.05
CA LYS A 88 -4.61 -6.74 6.41
C LYS A 88 -5.61 -7.89 6.56
N SER A 89 -5.57 -8.87 5.65
CA SER A 89 -6.41 -10.07 5.71
C SER A 89 -6.02 -11.04 6.83
N GLY A 90 -4.75 -11.00 7.24
CA GLY A 90 -4.18 -11.99 8.17
C GLY A 90 -3.88 -13.34 7.51
N GLN A 91 -3.90 -13.40 6.18
CA GLN A 91 -3.74 -14.62 5.40
C GLN A 91 -2.36 -14.70 4.73
N VAL A 92 -1.94 -15.94 4.43
CA VAL A 92 -0.78 -16.21 3.58
C VAL A 92 -1.24 -16.26 2.12
N PRO A 93 -0.72 -15.40 1.22
CA PRO A 93 -1.08 -15.41 -0.18
C PRO A 93 -0.75 -16.75 -0.85
N GLN A 94 -1.70 -17.29 -1.62
CA GLN A 94 -1.53 -18.53 -2.37
C GLN A 94 -1.40 -18.26 -3.88
N ASP A 95 -0.88 -19.24 -4.62
CA ASP A 95 -0.77 -19.23 -6.09
C ASP A 95 -0.13 -17.96 -6.66
N VAL A 96 0.83 -17.39 -5.91
CA VAL A 96 1.39 -16.08 -6.23
C VAL A 96 2.13 -16.14 -7.56
N GLN A 97 1.69 -15.34 -8.53
CA GLN A 97 2.40 -15.08 -9.77
C GLN A 97 3.05 -13.70 -9.71
N THR A 98 4.20 -13.55 -10.36
CA THR A 98 4.90 -12.27 -10.50
C THR A 98 5.26 -12.01 -11.94
N ALA A 99 5.13 -10.75 -12.37
CA ALA A 99 5.63 -10.31 -13.65
C ALA A 99 7.16 -10.26 -13.63
N LEU A 100 7.76 -10.58 -14.77
CA LEU A 100 9.20 -10.44 -14.99
C LEU A 100 9.55 -8.99 -15.31
N TYR A 101 10.58 -8.47 -14.64
CA TYR A 101 10.87 -7.04 -14.62
C TYR A 101 11.23 -6.49 -16.00
N LEU A 102 11.89 -7.27 -16.85
CA LEU A 102 12.24 -6.89 -18.24
C LEU A 102 11.25 -7.43 -19.28
N GLN A 103 10.29 -8.25 -18.86
CA GLN A 103 9.30 -8.88 -19.73
C GLN A 103 7.91 -8.74 -19.08
N PRO A 104 7.32 -7.53 -19.04
CA PRO A 104 6.13 -7.21 -18.24
C PRO A 104 4.87 -8.02 -18.59
N ARG A 105 4.85 -8.73 -19.73
CA ARG A 105 3.78 -9.66 -20.12
C ARG A 105 4.04 -11.10 -19.67
N GLY A 106 5.28 -11.43 -19.33
CA GLY A 106 5.66 -12.72 -18.77
C GLY A 106 5.40 -12.76 -17.28
N MET A 107 4.44 -13.59 -16.85
CA MET A 107 4.18 -13.89 -15.46
C MET A 107 4.65 -15.31 -15.16
N VAL A 108 5.31 -15.51 -14.02
CA VAL A 108 5.75 -16.82 -13.55
C VAL A 108 5.35 -17.03 -12.09
N PRO A 109 5.26 -18.29 -11.62
CA PRO A 109 5.11 -18.56 -10.20
C PRO A 109 6.20 -17.84 -9.42
N ALA A 110 5.82 -17.09 -8.39
CA ALA A 110 6.73 -16.25 -7.64
C ALA A 110 7.87 -17.06 -7.00
N ALA A 111 7.57 -18.27 -6.53
CA ALA A 111 8.56 -19.20 -5.99
C ALA A 111 9.61 -19.69 -7.02
N ALA A 112 9.30 -19.62 -8.32
CA ALA A 112 10.23 -19.98 -9.39
C ALA A 112 11.09 -18.78 -9.88
N ALA A 113 10.78 -17.57 -9.42
CA ALA A 113 11.51 -16.36 -9.78
C ALA A 113 12.63 -16.04 -8.80
N TRP A 114 13.62 -15.30 -9.30
CA TRP A 114 14.69 -14.68 -8.52
C TRP A 114 14.52 -13.17 -8.53
N TYR A 115 14.83 -12.52 -7.41
CA TYR A 115 14.55 -11.11 -7.22
C TYR A 115 15.82 -10.34 -6.95
N VAL A 116 16.05 -9.26 -7.69
CA VAL A 116 17.07 -8.27 -7.35
C VAL A 116 16.43 -7.23 -6.45
N VAL A 117 16.91 -7.19 -5.21
CA VAL A 117 16.39 -6.35 -4.14
C VAL A 117 17.31 -5.16 -3.91
N GLY A 118 16.76 -3.94 -3.95
CA GLY A 118 17.52 -2.73 -3.71
C GLY A 118 18.44 -2.29 -4.85
N SER A 119 18.15 -2.72 -6.08
CA SER A 119 18.78 -2.15 -7.27
C SER A 119 18.45 -0.66 -7.44
N SER A 120 19.32 0.08 -8.12
CA SER A 120 19.07 1.46 -8.56
C SER A 120 17.92 1.57 -9.57
N ALA A 121 17.56 0.48 -10.27
CA ALA A 121 16.33 0.41 -11.05
C ALA A 121 15.08 0.60 -10.17
N GLY A 122 14.20 1.49 -10.59
CA GLY A 122 13.04 1.91 -9.79
C GLY A 122 12.06 0.78 -9.46
N GLY A 123 11.66 0.69 -8.20
CA GLY A 123 10.55 -0.15 -7.75
C GLY A 123 9.19 0.54 -7.88
N THR A 124 8.12 -0.24 -7.72
CA THR A 124 6.74 0.29 -7.64
C THR A 124 6.27 0.28 -6.19
N MET A 125 5.80 1.42 -5.69
CA MET A 125 5.23 1.57 -4.33
C MET A 125 6.16 1.08 -3.20
N THR A 126 7.48 1.17 -3.36
CA THR A 126 8.43 0.62 -2.38
C THR A 126 9.65 1.51 -2.25
N MET A 127 10.28 1.50 -1.07
CA MET A 127 11.59 2.14 -0.85
C MET A 127 12.74 1.26 -1.36
N LEU A 128 12.52 -0.06 -1.40
CA LEU A 128 13.51 -1.05 -1.80
C LEU A 128 12.96 -1.82 -2.99
N SER A 129 13.53 -1.59 -4.18
CA SER A 129 13.13 -2.26 -5.43
C SER A 129 13.20 -3.78 -5.28
N LYS A 130 12.36 -4.52 -6.03
CA LYS A 130 12.23 -5.99 -5.96
C LYS A 130 11.93 -6.53 -7.37
N ALA A 131 12.91 -6.40 -8.26
CA ALA A 131 12.80 -6.73 -9.68
C ALA A 131 12.88 -8.26 -9.88
N ALA A 132 11.89 -8.87 -10.54
CA ALA A 132 11.80 -10.32 -10.70
C ALA A 132 12.36 -10.83 -12.04
N PHE A 133 13.00 -12.00 -12.02
CA PHE A 133 13.66 -12.66 -13.16
C PHE A 133 13.39 -14.16 -13.15
N LEU A 134 13.31 -14.79 -14.33
CA LEU A 134 12.97 -16.21 -14.50
C LEU A 134 14.09 -17.18 -14.06
N GLY A 135 15.28 -16.67 -13.77
CA GLY A 135 16.41 -17.48 -13.33
C GLY A 135 17.44 -16.66 -12.57
N ARG A 136 18.20 -17.35 -11.71
CA ARG A 136 19.20 -16.71 -10.86
C ARG A 136 20.26 -15.98 -11.68
N SER A 137 20.75 -16.61 -12.75
CA SER A 137 21.74 -16.00 -13.64
C SER A 137 21.28 -14.65 -14.18
N ALA A 138 20.03 -14.54 -14.64
CA ALA A 138 19.50 -13.27 -15.15
C ALA A 138 19.36 -12.20 -14.05
N ALA A 139 19.05 -12.60 -12.81
CA ALA A 139 19.05 -11.70 -11.66
C ALA A 139 20.47 -11.25 -11.30
N ASP A 140 21.45 -12.16 -11.31
CA ASP A 140 22.86 -11.84 -11.04
C ASP A 140 23.41 -10.89 -12.11
N ASP A 141 23.12 -11.14 -13.39
CA ASP A 141 23.50 -10.27 -14.50
C ASP A 141 22.93 -8.86 -14.32
N PHE A 142 21.65 -8.76 -13.97
CA PHE A 142 21.00 -7.49 -13.67
C PHE A 142 21.62 -6.80 -12.45
N ALA A 143 21.90 -7.53 -11.37
CA ALA A 143 22.51 -6.98 -10.17
C ALA A 143 23.94 -6.45 -10.42
N ARG A 144 24.72 -7.07 -11.33
CA ARG A 144 26.02 -6.53 -11.74
C ARG A 144 25.89 -5.17 -12.43
N THR A 145 24.81 -4.94 -13.17
CA THR A 145 24.57 -3.69 -13.91
C THR A 145 23.75 -2.67 -13.11
N CYS A 146 22.93 -3.08 -12.16
CA CYS A 146 21.99 -2.19 -11.47
C CYS A 146 22.15 -2.18 -9.95
N GLY A 147 23.15 -2.90 -9.44
CA GLY A 147 23.31 -3.16 -8.01
C GLY A 147 22.14 -3.96 -7.43
N GLY A 148 22.12 -4.04 -6.10
CA GLY A 148 21.15 -4.80 -5.34
C GLY A 148 21.59 -6.25 -5.06
N GLU A 149 20.79 -6.94 -4.25
CA GLU A 149 21.06 -8.28 -3.78
C GLU A 149 20.07 -9.28 -4.39
N VAL A 150 20.56 -10.44 -4.83
CA VAL A 150 19.71 -11.50 -5.39
C VAL A 150 19.14 -12.36 -4.27
N ALA A 151 17.81 -12.46 -4.23
CA ALA A 151 17.06 -13.20 -3.20
C ALA A 151 15.94 -14.05 -3.82
N ASP A 152 15.48 -15.05 -3.07
CA ASP A 152 14.31 -15.85 -3.40
C ASP A 152 13.00 -15.13 -3.03
N TYR A 153 11.86 -15.75 -3.36
CA TYR A 153 10.54 -15.20 -3.03
C TYR A 153 10.32 -15.02 -1.53
N GLY A 154 10.65 -16.04 -0.73
CA GLY A 154 10.41 -16.03 0.72
C GLY A 154 11.11 -14.86 1.40
N THR A 155 12.40 -14.70 1.11
CA THR A 155 13.23 -13.59 1.62
C THR A 155 12.69 -12.25 1.13
N THR A 156 12.36 -12.14 -0.16
CA THR A 156 11.86 -10.90 -0.77
C THR A 156 10.52 -10.46 -0.17
N PHE A 157 9.60 -11.41 0.07
CA PHE A 157 8.32 -11.16 0.71
C PHE A 157 8.49 -10.73 2.17
N GLN A 158 9.41 -11.34 2.92
CA GLN A 158 9.72 -10.91 4.29
C GLN A 158 10.33 -9.51 4.35
N LEU A 159 11.20 -9.16 3.40
CA LEU A 159 11.72 -7.80 3.28
C LEU A 159 10.61 -6.78 3.00
N ALA A 160 9.65 -7.12 2.12
CA ALA A 160 8.47 -6.29 1.89
C ALA A 160 7.64 -6.11 3.18
N ARG A 161 7.40 -7.20 3.91
CA ARG A 161 6.63 -7.20 5.16
C ARG A 161 7.27 -6.34 6.24
N ARG A 162 8.58 -6.43 6.42
CA ARG A 162 9.33 -5.61 7.39
C ARG A 162 9.34 -4.12 7.03
N ALA A 163 9.27 -3.79 5.74
CA ALA A 163 9.26 -2.41 5.26
C ALA A 163 7.86 -1.77 5.28
N LEU A 164 6.79 -2.57 5.38
CA LEU A 164 5.42 -2.16 5.11
C LEU A 164 4.99 -0.90 5.87
N ASP A 165 5.17 -0.84 7.19
CA ASP A 165 4.73 0.30 8.00
C ASP A 165 5.43 1.61 7.61
N LYS A 166 6.75 1.53 7.35
CA LYS A 166 7.53 2.69 6.91
C LYS A 166 7.11 3.14 5.51
N GLU A 167 6.83 2.18 4.63
CA GLU A 167 6.34 2.46 3.28
C GLU A 167 4.94 3.08 3.32
N ASN A 168 4.01 2.55 4.12
CA ASN A 168 2.68 3.10 4.31
C ASN A 168 2.75 4.55 4.80
N ALA A 169 3.54 4.84 5.84
CA ALA A 169 3.73 6.21 6.32
C ALA A 169 4.30 7.16 5.25
N MET A 170 5.25 6.69 4.43
CA MET A 170 5.81 7.47 3.33
C MET A 170 4.80 7.69 2.20
N ILE A 171 4.03 6.66 1.85
CA ILE A 171 3.01 6.69 0.80
C ILE A 171 1.87 7.62 1.21
N ASP A 172 1.41 7.59 2.45
CA ASP A 172 0.33 8.44 2.94
C ASP A 172 0.74 9.91 2.91
N ARG A 173 1.96 10.24 3.34
CA ARG A 173 2.51 11.60 3.16
C ARG A 173 2.54 12.01 1.69
N LYS A 174 2.97 11.13 0.79
CA LYS A 174 2.98 11.42 -0.66
C LYS A 174 1.59 11.58 -1.24
N ARG A 175 0.59 10.81 -0.78
CA ARG A 175 -0.80 10.89 -1.24
C ARG A 175 -1.39 12.25 -0.87
N LEU A 176 -1.16 12.70 0.37
CA LEU A 176 -1.57 14.04 0.82
C LEU A 176 -0.84 15.15 0.03
N ALA A 177 0.49 15.09 -0.05
CA ALA A 177 1.29 16.11 -0.74
C ALA A 177 0.98 16.23 -2.24
N LYS A 178 0.51 15.15 -2.87
CA LYS A 178 0.14 15.12 -4.30
C LYS A 178 -1.37 15.28 -4.54
N GLY A 179 -2.15 15.61 -3.52
CA GLY A 179 -3.61 15.77 -3.64
C GLY A 179 -4.35 14.51 -4.09
N LYS A 180 -3.80 13.32 -3.84
CA LYS A 180 -4.51 12.04 -4.05
C LYS A 180 -5.54 11.77 -2.96
N ILE A 181 -5.31 12.36 -1.79
CA ILE A 181 -6.23 12.48 -0.67
C ILE A 181 -6.17 13.94 -0.27
N VAL A 182 -7.32 14.59 -0.09
CA VAL A 182 -7.39 15.99 0.34
C VAL A 182 -8.24 16.04 1.61
N PRO A 183 -7.67 16.20 2.81
CA PRO A 183 -8.48 16.29 4.02
C PRO A 183 -9.54 17.40 3.90
N PRO A 184 -10.82 17.12 4.24
CA PRO A 184 -11.89 18.10 4.13
C PRO A 184 -11.67 19.25 5.11
N ALA A 185 -11.83 20.49 4.64
CA ALA A 185 -11.76 21.70 5.42
C ALA A 185 -13.10 21.99 6.12
N ASP A 186 -13.04 22.33 7.41
CA ASP A 186 -14.25 22.62 8.19
C ASP A 186 -14.98 23.85 7.66
N MET A 187 -16.31 23.78 7.61
CA MET A 187 -17.21 24.83 7.11
C MET A 187 -16.97 25.23 5.65
N GLN A 188 -16.26 24.42 4.87
CA GLN A 188 -15.96 24.64 3.45
C GLN A 188 -16.32 23.41 2.62
N ASP A 189 -15.82 22.25 3.01
CA ASP A 189 -16.11 21.00 2.31
C ASP A 189 -17.31 20.31 2.95
N GLU A 190 -18.36 20.12 2.16
CA GLU A 190 -19.60 19.47 2.56
C GLU A 190 -19.68 18.05 2.02
N CYS A 191 -20.37 17.17 2.76
CA CYS A 191 -20.74 15.87 2.23
C CYS A 191 -21.65 16.04 1.01
N VAL A 192 -21.31 15.39 -0.11
CA VAL A 192 -22.09 15.48 -1.36
C VAL A 192 -23.49 14.85 -1.27
N VAL A 193 -23.80 14.17 -0.16
CA VAL A 193 -25.08 13.52 0.11
C VAL A 193 -25.92 14.34 1.09
N CYS A 194 -25.42 14.57 2.31
CA CYS A 194 -26.21 15.18 3.39
C CYS A 194 -25.78 16.60 3.77
N ARG A 195 -24.78 17.18 3.09
CA ARG A 195 -24.20 18.51 3.34
C ARG A 195 -23.54 18.72 4.73
N MET A 196 -23.44 17.68 5.56
CA MET A 196 -22.66 17.75 6.80
C MET A 196 -21.17 17.89 6.51
N TYR A 197 -20.43 18.59 7.38
CA TYR A 197 -18.98 18.80 7.23
C TYR A 197 -18.16 17.55 7.60
N PRO A 198 -17.53 16.86 6.63
CA PRO A 198 -16.80 15.61 6.89
C PRO A 198 -15.56 15.79 7.78
N SER A 199 -15.02 17.01 7.85
CA SER A 199 -13.99 17.43 8.80
C SER A 199 -14.32 17.05 10.25
N ARG A 200 -15.60 17.08 10.64
CA ARG A 200 -16.10 16.82 11.99
C ARG A 200 -16.24 15.33 12.33
N TYR A 201 -16.01 14.46 11.35
CA TYR A 201 -16.17 13.01 11.48
C TYR A 201 -14.90 12.26 11.07
N PRO A 202 -13.75 12.49 11.75
CA PRO A 202 -12.45 11.99 11.33
C PRO A 202 -12.30 10.46 11.29
N ARG A 203 -13.21 9.72 11.95
CA ARG A 203 -13.25 8.26 11.98
C ARG A 203 -14.26 7.64 11.00
N HIS A 204 -15.02 8.46 10.27
CA HIS A 204 -16.10 8.00 9.38
C HIS A 204 -16.03 8.64 7.98
N ARG A 205 -15.32 9.76 7.86
CA ARG A 205 -15.20 10.49 6.59
C ARG A 205 -14.60 9.62 5.49
N CYS A 206 -15.13 9.80 4.28
CA CYS A 206 -14.71 9.08 3.08
C CYS A 206 -14.48 10.07 1.92
N GLN A 207 -13.78 9.62 0.88
CA GLN A 207 -13.52 10.39 -0.34
C GLN A 207 -13.56 9.53 -1.60
N VAL A 208 -14.07 10.09 -2.69
CA VAL A 208 -13.97 9.51 -4.03
C VAL A 208 -13.22 10.49 -4.92
N ALA A 209 -12.07 10.06 -5.46
CA ALA A 209 -11.23 10.90 -6.32
C ALA A 209 -11.52 10.68 -7.80
N TYR A 210 -11.53 11.76 -8.59
CA TYR A 210 -11.76 11.75 -10.03
C TYR A 210 -10.48 12.02 -10.82
N ARG A 211 -10.47 11.66 -12.11
CA ARG A 211 -9.28 11.84 -12.96
C ARG A 211 -8.93 13.32 -13.22
N ASN A 212 -9.93 14.20 -13.17
CA ASN A 212 -9.76 15.64 -13.32
C ASN A 212 -9.26 16.35 -12.05
N GLY A 213 -9.02 15.60 -10.96
CA GLY A 213 -8.58 16.15 -9.68
C GLY A 213 -9.71 16.55 -8.72
N HIS A 214 -10.98 16.45 -9.16
CA HIS A 214 -12.12 16.63 -8.26
C HIS A 214 -12.17 15.54 -7.19
N ILE A 215 -12.63 15.89 -5.99
CA ILE A 215 -12.81 14.97 -4.86
C ILE A 215 -14.20 15.18 -4.28
N ASP A 216 -15.01 14.12 -4.28
CA ASP A 216 -16.24 14.09 -3.50
C ASP A 216 -15.91 13.70 -2.06
N HIS A 217 -16.41 14.47 -1.10
CA HIS A 217 -16.29 14.16 0.32
C HIS A 217 -17.59 13.57 0.87
N PHE A 218 -17.46 12.67 1.83
CA PHE A 218 -18.58 12.03 2.53
C PHE A 218 -18.34 12.09 4.03
N CYS A 219 -19.38 12.38 4.82
CA CYS A 219 -19.26 12.42 6.27
C CYS A 219 -19.15 11.02 6.91
N SER A 220 -19.63 9.98 6.21
CA SER A 220 -19.81 8.61 6.70
C SER A 220 -19.65 7.58 5.57
N THR A 221 -19.43 6.32 5.94
CA THR A 221 -19.51 5.20 5.00
C THR A 221 -20.97 4.93 4.59
N HIS A 222 -21.95 5.22 5.44
CA HIS A 222 -23.38 5.19 5.11
C HIS A 222 -23.68 6.10 3.90
N CYS A 223 -23.26 7.37 3.94
CA CYS A 223 -23.40 8.26 2.78
C CYS A 223 -22.61 7.77 1.57
N LEU A 224 -21.40 7.22 1.76
CA LEU A 224 -20.59 6.69 0.66
C LEU A 224 -21.31 5.53 -0.05
N PHE A 225 -21.75 4.50 0.68
CA PHE A 225 -22.38 3.31 0.10
C PHE A 225 -23.75 3.62 -0.50
N GLY A 226 -24.58 4.44 0.16
CA GLY A 226 -25.85 4.90 -0.42
C GLY A 226 -25.62 5.73 -1.69
N TRP A 227 -24.56 6.53 -1.74
CA TRP A 227 -24.18 7.25 -2.96
C TRP A 227 -23.68 6.31 -4.06
N LEU A 228 -22.92 5.27 -3.73
CA LEU A 228 -22.42 4.28 -4.70
C LEU A 228 -23.54 3.46 -5.35
N ASP A 229 -24.59 3.12 -4.59
CA ASP A 229 -25.70 2.32 -5.11
C ASP A 229 -26.62 3.14 -6.05
N ALA A 230 -26.79 4.43 -5.76
CA ALA A 230 -27.73 5.30 -6.46
C ALA A 230 -27.50 5.33 -8.00
N PRO A 231 -28.52 5.07 -8.85
CA PRO A 231 -28.37 4.92 -10.29
C PRO A 231 -27.67 6.08 -11.00
N GLN A 232 -27.95 7.32 -10.58
CA GLN A 232 -27.35 8.53 -11.14
C GLN A 232 -25.85 8.66 -10.86
N ASN A 233 -25.38 7.99 -9.79
CA ASN A 233 -23.98 8.00 -9.38
C ASN A 233 -23.21 6.81 -9.94
N ARG A 234 -23.87 5.86 -10.60
CA ARG A 234 -23.26 4.87 -11.50
C ARG A 234 -22.74 5.54 -12.79
N ARG A 235 -22.05 6.68 -12.63
CA ARG A 235 -21.27 7.33 -13.70
C ARG A 235 -20.34 6.31 -14.33
N PRO A 236 -19.97 6.46 -15.62
CA PRO A 236 -18.97 5.61 -16.22
C PRO A 236 -17.72 5.57 -15.33
N MET A 237 -17.27 4.37 -14.99
CA MET A 237 -16.01 4.11 -14.27
C MET A 237 -14.82 4.88 -14.88
N ALA A 238 -14.94 5.27 -16.16
CA ALA A 238 -14.00 6.10 -16.90
C ALA A 238 -13.72 7.48 -16.28
N GLU A 239 -14.66 8.10 -15.57
CA GLU A 239 -14.48 9.42 -14.94
C GLU A 239 -13.80 9.34 -13.56
N ARG A 240 -14.03 8.24 -12.84
CA ARG A 240 -13.42 8.01 -11.53
C ARG A 240 -11.93 7.68 -11.69
N SER A 241 -11.12 8.10 -10.72
CA SER A 241 -9.71 7.67 -10.65
C SER A 241 -9.59 6.16 -10.34
N GLY A 242 -10.66 5.57 -9.83
CA GLY A 242 -10.73 4.20 -9.32
C GLY A 242 -10.34 4.10 -7.84
N MET A 243 -10.10 5.22 -7.15
CA MET A 243 -9.78 5.24 -5.73
C MET A 243 -10.94 5.76 -4.88
N ILE A 244 -11.23 4.99 -3.83
CA ILE A 244 -12.12 5.32 -2.73
C ILE A 244 -11.26 5.28 -1.46
N TRP A 245 -11.30 6.36 -0.69
CA TRP A 245 -10.60 6.45 0.59
C TRP A 245 -11.62 6.46 1.71
N VAL A 246 -11.40 5.65 2.74
CA VAL A 246 -12.18 5.66 3.98
C VAL A 246 -11.24 5.90 5.15
N SER A 247 -11.80 6.28 6.30
CA SER A 247 -11.01 6.45 7.53
C SER A 247 -11.01 5.15 8.32
N ASP A 248 -9.83 4.66 8.68
CA ASP A 248 -9.69 3.56 9.64
C ASP A 248 -10.24 4.01 11.00
N TYR A 249 -11.17 3.25 11.55
CA TYR A 249 -11.89 3.62 12.77
C TYR A 249 -10.99 3.74 14.00
N VAL A 250 -9.92 2.93 14.06
CA VAL A 250 -8.99 2.89 15.19
C VAL A 250 -8.02 4.06 15.15
N SER A 251 -7.37 4.30 14.01
CA SER A 251 -6.29 5.27 13.88
C SER A 251 -6.72 6.63 13.29
N GLY A 252 -7.90 6.70 12.65
CA GLY A 252 -8.34 7.87 11.87
C GLY A 252 -7.55 8.10 10.57
N ARG A 253 -6.67 7.16 10.20
CA ARG A 253 -5.84 7.23 8.99
C ARG A 253 -6.68 6.93 7.75
N TRP A 254 -6.34 7.56 6.64
CA TRP A 254 -6.94 7.23 5.34
C TRP A 254 -6.42 5.88 4.83
N ILE A 255 -7.34 5.00 4.44
CA ILE A 255 -7.06 3.67 3.91
C ILE A 255 -7.85 3.45 2.61
N SER A 256 -7.40 2.52 1.76
CA SER A 256 -8.17 2.15 0.56
C SER A 256 -9.46 1.44 0.96
N GLY A 257 -10.60 2.01 0.58
CA GLY A 257 -11.92 1.44 0.87
C GLY A 257 -12.09 0.05 0.26
N SER A 258 -11.60 -0.14 -0.98
CA SER A 258 -11.68 -1.44 -1.68
C SER A 258 -10.89 -2.57 -1.03
N THR A 259 -10.00 -2.28 -0.09
CA THR A 259 -9.23 -3.28 0.66
C THR A 259 -9.48 -3.24 2.17
N ALA A 260 -10.42 -2.39 2.61
CA ALA A 260 -10.80 -2.27 4.01
C ALA A 260 -11.79 -3.38 4.40
N TYR A 261 -11.90 -3.59 5.70
CA TYR A 261 -12.91 -4.46 6.31
C TYR A 261 -13.94 -3.61 7.03
N TYR A 262 -15.21 -3.96 6.91
CA TYR A 262 -16.32 -3.19 7.42
C TYR A 262 -17.10 -4.00 8.45
N VAL A 263 -17.44 -3.40 9.59
CA VAL A 263 -18.39 -4.00 10.53
C VAL A 263 -19.75 -3.35 10.34
N ILE A 264 -20.75 -4.17 10.01
CA ILE A 264 -22.14 -3.76 9.83
C ILE A 264 -23.02 -4.40 10.89
N GLY A 265 -24.03 -3.66 11.37
CA GLY A 265 -24.97 -4.16 12.38
C GLY A 265 -24.40 -4.18 13.80
N SER A 266 -23.31 -3.44 14.05
CA SER A 266 -22.83 -3.16 15.40
C SER A 266 -23.75 -2.15 16.12
N GLY A 267 -23.73 -2.15 17.45
CA GLY A 267 -24.41 -1.14 18.27
C GLY A 267 -23.76 0.27 18.20
N THR A 268 -22.53 0.36 17.69
CA THR A 268 -21.85 1.64 17.46
C THR A 268 -22.46 2.38 16.27
N MET A 269 -22.82 3.65 16.50
CA MET A 269 -23.42 4.53 15.50
C MET A 269 -22.38 5.42 14.83
N GLY A 270 -22.55 5.66 13.53
CA GLY A 270 -21.87 6.70 12.77
C GLY A 270 -22.67 8.00 12.70
N PRO A 271 -22.18 9.00 11.95
CA PRO A 271 -22.81 10.32 11.82
C PRO A 271 -24.24 10.28 11.27
N MET A 272 -24.58 9.21 10.52
CA MET A 272 -25.88 9.00 9.88
C MET A 272 -26.68 7.85 10.52
N GLY A 273 -26.26 7.35 11.67
CA GLY A 273 -26.90 6.22 12.34
C GLY A 273 -26.17 4.90 12.13
N ALA A 274 -26.89 3.84 11.77
CA ALA A 274 -26.28 2.53 11.51
C ALA A 274 -25.22 2.66 10.40
N GLU A 275 -24.04 2.08 10.64
CA GLU A 275 -22.84 2.42 9.90
C GLU A 275 -22.06 1.18 9.49
N ALA A 276 -21.37 1.25 8.35
CA ALA A 276 -20.35 0.30 7.96
C ALA A 276 -18.99 0.77 8.50
N ILE A 277 -18.67 0.42 9.75
CA ILE A 277 -17.47 0.91 10.44
C ILE A 277 -16.22 0.32 9.79
N ALA A 278 -15.34 1.16 9.22
CA ALA A 278 -14.20 0.73 8.43
C ALA A 278 -12.95 0.46 9.27
N PHE A 279 -12.23 -0.61 8.96
CA PHE A 279 -10.98 -1.03 9.58
C PHE A 279 -9.95 -1.39 8.52
N ASP A 280 -8.71 -1.01 8.76
CA ASP A 280 -7.59 -1.38 7.88
C ASP A 280 -7.29 -2.89 7.96
N ARG A 281 -7.50 -3.50 9.14
CA ARG A 281 -7.19 -4.91 9.39
C ARG A 281 -8.42 -5.73 9.78
N ARG A 282 -8.48 -6.94 9.24
CA ARG A 282 -9.56 -7.90 9.52
C ARG A 282 -9.61 -8.32 10.99
N ASP A 283 -8.46 -8.48 11.63
CA ASP A 283 -8.39 -8.86 13.05
C ASP A 283 -8.99 -7.77 13.97
N GLN A 284 -8.75 -6.49 13.65
CA GLN A 284 -9.35 -5.35 14.35
C GLN A 284 -10.87 -5.28 14.12
N ALA A 285 -11.33 -5.47 12.88
CA ALA A 285 -12.77 -5.55 12.58
C ALA A 285 -13.44 -6.71 13.35
N MET A 286 -12.81 -7.89 13.40
CA MET A 286 -13.31 -9.03 14.14
C MET A 286 -13.31 -8.81 15.66
N ALA A 287 -12.33 -8.09 16.21
CA ALA A 287 -12.30 -7.74 17.62
C ALA A 287 -13.44 -6.77 17.95
N PHE A 288 -13.65 -5.76 17.10
CA PHE A 288 -14.74 -4.81 17.23
C PHE A 288 -16.11 -5.50 17.14
N ALA A 289 -16.33 -6.36 16.15
CA ALA A 289 -17.59 -7.09 16.00
C ALA A 289 -17.91 -8.01 17.20
N ARG A 290 -16.88 -8.55 17.87
CA ARG A 290 -17.08 -9.32 19.12
C ARG A 290 -17.52 -8.45 20.29
N ALA A 291 -17.05 -7.21 20.36
CA ALA A 291 -17.38 -6.28 21.44
C ALA A 291 -18.72 -5.58 21.22
N GLU A 292 -18.97 -5.14 19.99
CA GLU A 292 -20.09 -4.25 19.63
C GLU A 292 -21.21 -4.95 18.85
N GLY A 293 -21.05 -6.24 18.55
CA GLY A 293 -21.92 -6.99 17.64
C GLY A 293 -21.65 -6.67 16.16
N GLY A 294 -22.44 -7.29 15.29
CA GLY A 294 -22.37 -7.09 13.84
C GLY A 294 -21.55 -8.14 13.09
N GLN A 295 -21.36 -7.92 11.79
CA GLN A 295 -20.70 -8.82 10.85
C GLN A 295 -19.55 -8.11 10.14
N VAL A 296 -18.42 -8.81 9.98
CA VAL A 296 -17.26 -8.32 9.23
C VAL A 296 -17.42 -8.67 7.76
N LEU A 297 -17.44 -7.65 6.90
CA LEU A 297 -17.59 -7.76 5.45
C LEU A 297 -16.44 -7.06 4.71
N ALA A 298 -16.11 -7.54 3.52
CA ALA A 298 -15.27 -6.83 2.55
C ALA A 298 -16.11 -5.79 1.76
N PHE A 299 -15.44 -4.90 1.04
CA PHE A 299 -16.08 -3.79 0.31
C PHE A 299 -17.22 -4.24 -0.61
N GLU A 300 -16.98 -5.22 -1.49
CA GLU A 300 -17.98 -5.69 -2.45
C GLU A 300 -19.17 -6.36 -1.75
N GLN A 301 -18.94 -6.96 -0.58
CA GLN A 301 -20.00 -7.56 0.22
C GLN A 301 -20.89 -6.49 0.86
N VAL A 302 -20.33 -5.33 1.23
CA VAL A 302 -21.13 -4.19 1.71
C VAL A 302 -21.96 -3.60 0.58
N GLU A 303 -21.37 -3.42 -0.61
CA GLU A 303 -22.10 -2.94 -1.79
C GLU A 303 -23.30 -3.83 -2.11
N ALA A 304 -23.19 -5.15 -1.89
CA ALA A 304 -24.28 -6.09 -2.11
C ALA A 304 -25.41 -6.05 -1.05
N GLN A 305 -25.23 -5.37 0.09
CA GLN A 305 -26.26 -5.31 1.16
C GLN A 305 -27.39 -4.31 0.88
N ASN A 306 -27.28 -3.46 -0.16
CA ASN A 306 -28.20 -2.33 -0.42
C ASN A 306 -28.41 -1.46 0.84
N PHE A 307 -27.30 -0.91 1.34
CA PHE A 307 -27.22 -0.14 2.59
C PHE A 307 -28.02 1.17 2.57
#